data_AF-A0A6M0CXM8-F1
#
_entry.id   AF-A0A6M0CXM8-F1
#
_cell.length_a   1.000
_cell.length_b   1.000
_cell.length_c   1.000
_cell.angle_alpha   90.00
_cell.angle_beta   90.00
_cell.angle_gamma   90.00
#
_symmetry.space_group_name_H-M   'P 1'
#
loop_
_entity.id
_entity.type
_entity.pdbx_description
1 polymer ?
#
loop_
_entity_poly.entity_id
_entity_poly.type
_entity_poly.pdbx_seq_one_letter_code
_entity_poly.pdbx_strand_id
1 'polypeptide(L)' 'MPLAQLIAPQQLAERLGAPKLVILDCRFALDDIDYGQRSYAEGHIAGAQFADLERDLSGPLIKGVTGRHPLPD' A
#
# COMPACT_ATOMS: atom_id res chain seq x y z
N MET A 1 -12.20 2.12 -18.72
CA MET A 1 -10.80 2.34 -18.32
C MET A 1 -10.21 0.98 -17.98
N PRO A 2 -8.98 0.65 -18.40
CA PRO A 2 -8.40 -0.63 -18.01
C PRO A 2 -8.27 -0.68 -16.48
N LEU A 3 -8.80 -1.75 -15.89
CA LEU A 3 -8.96 -1.91 -14.44
C LEU A 3 -7.62 -2.00 -13.67
N ALA A 4 -6.51 -2.26 -14.35
CA ALA A 4 -5.18 -2.29 -13.74
C ALA A 4 -4.17 -1.54 -14.61
N GLN A 5 -3.56 -0.49 -14.07
CA GLN A 5 -2.36 0.12 -14.63
C GLN A 5 -1.15 -0.55 -13.98
N LEU A 6 -0.55 -1.50 -14.70
CA LEU A 6 0.64 -2.21 -14.24
C LEU A 6 1.89 -1.52 -14.77
N ILE A 7 2.96 -1.58 -13.98
CA ILE A 7 4.30 -1.10 -14.33
C ILE A 7 5.33 -2.19 -14.01
N ALA A 8 6.29 -2.40 -14.90
CA ALA A 8 7.39 -3.32 -14.67
C ALA A 8 8.44 -2.69 -13.73
N PRO A 9 9.20 -3.51 -12.96
CA PRO A 9 10.23 -3.00 -12.05
C PRO A 9 11.25 -2.07 -12.74
N GLN A 10 11.69 -2.40 -13.94
CA GLN A 10 12.65 -1.59 -14.70
C GLN A 10 12.05 -0.22 -15.06
N GLN A 11 10.78 -0.16 -15.44
CA GLN A 11 10.09 1.09 -15.77
C GLN A 11 9.92 1.99 -14.53
N LEU A 12 9.76 1.41 -13.34
CA LEU A 12 9.76 2.15 -12.08
C LEU A 12 11.18 2.64 -11.74
N ALA A 13 12.20 1.78 -11.91
CA ALA A 13 13.60 2.12 -11.64
C ALA A 13 14.07 3.35 -12.45
N GLU A 14 13.68 3.43 -13.73
CA GLU A 14 13.96 4.59 -14.61
C GLU A 14 13.31 5.90 -14.14
N ARG A 15 12.28 5.82 -13.30
CA ARG A 15 11.52 6.97 -12.79
C ARG A 15 11.86 7.34 -11.35
N LEU A 16 12.72 6.57 -10.68
CA LEU A 16 13.12 6.86 -9.30
C LEU A 16 13.73 8.27 -9.22
N GLY A 17 13.26 9.06 -8.26
CA GLY A 17 13.66 10.46 -8.10
C GLY A 17 12.92 11.47 -9.00
N ALA A 18 12.01 11.02 -9.87
CA ALA A 18 11.17 11.94 -10.64
C ALA A 18 10.31 12.81 -9.71
N PRO A 19 10.21 14.13 -9.98
CA PRO A 19 9.35 15.00 -9.19
C PRO A 19 7.91 14.52 -9.28
N LYS A 20 7.21 14.49 -8.13
CA LYS A 20 5.82 14.02 -7.97
C LYS A 20 5.61 12.51 -8.06
N LEU A 21 6.65 11.69 -8.20
CA LEU A 21 6.50 10.23 -8.03
C LEU A 21 6.31 9.93 -6.55
N VAL A 22 5.19 9.29 -6.21
CA VAL A 22 4.94 8.74 -4.87
C VAL A 22 4.86 7.22 -5.00
N ILE A 23 5.63 6.52 -4.18
CA ILE A 23 5.63 5.06 -4.10
C ILE A 23 5.05 4.71 -2.75
N LEU A 24 4.02 3.87 -2.73
CA LEU A 24 3.41 3.35 -1.51
C LEU A 24 3.74 1.87 -1.38
N ASP A 25 4.28 1.49 -0.24
CA ASP A 25 4.40 0.11 0.18
C ASP A 25 3.15 -0.26 0.99
N CYS A 26 2.27 -1.05 0.39
CA CYS A 26 1.01 -1.47 0.99
C CYS A 26 1.01 -2.96 1.35
N ARG A 27 2.19 -3.53 1.68
CA ARG A 27 2.30 -4.95 2.06
C ARG A 27 1.47 -5.23 3.33
N PHE A 28 0.75 -6.34 3.32
CA PHE A 28 -0.10 -6.79 4.42
C PHE A 28 -0.18 -8.32 4.46
N ALA A 29 -0.35 -8.89 5.65
CA ALA A 29 -0.60 -10.31 5.85
C ALA A 29 -1.83 -10.52 6.73
N LEU A 30 -2.74 -11.42 6.31
CA LEU A 30 -4.02 -11.66 6.99
C LEU A 30 -3.85 -12.24 8.41
N ASP A 31 -2.76 -12.95 8.64
CA ASP A 31 -2.41 -13.61 9.90
C ASP A 31 -1.48 -12.77 10.77
N ASP A 32 -0.98 -11.64 10.26
CA ASP A 32 0.00 -10.79 10.94
C ASP A 32 -0.16 -9.32 10.54
N ILE A 33 -0.89 -8.58 11.37
CA ILE A 33 -1.19 -7.16 11.15
C ILE A 33 0.07 -6.28 11.11
N ASP A 34 1.13 -6.71 11.79
CA ASP A 34 2.38 -5.94 11.92
C ASP A 34 3.39 -6.29 10.81
N TYR A 35 3.11 -7.31 9.98
CA TYR A 35 3.99 -7.79 8.91
C TYR A 35 4.42 -6.66 7.98
N GLY A 36 3.46 -5.85 7.50
CA GLY A 36 3.74 -4.76 6.56
C GLY A 36 4.76 -3.77 7.11
N GLN A 37 4.56 -3.33 8.35
CA GLN A 37 5.43 -2.37 9.02
C GLN A 37 6.84 -2.95 9.26
N ARG A 38 6.94 -4.21 9.72
CA ARG A 38 8.24 -4.86 9.93
C ARG A 38 8.98 -5.07 8.62
N SER A 39 8.30 -5.57 7.59
CA SER A 39 8.91 -5.80 6.28
C SER A 39 9.31 -4.49 5.58
N TYR A 40 8.57 -3.40 5.78
CA TYR A 40 8.99 -2.07 5.33
C TYR A 40 10.26 -1.62 6.05
N ALA A 41 10.35 -1.80 7.37
CA ALA A 41 11.55 -1.46 8.15
C ALA A 41 12.78 -2.30 7.77
N GLU A 42 12.59 -3.59 7.44
CA GLU A 42 13.66 -4.48 6.98
C GLU A 42 14.20 -4.09 5.59
N GLY A 43 13.32 -3.64 4.69
CA GLY A 43 13.71 -3.20 3.36
C GLY A 43 12.53 -2.80 2.48
N HIS A 44 12.68 -1.69 1.79
CA HIS A 44 11.69 -1.14 0.87
C HIS A 44 12.36 -0.39 -0.28
N ILE A 45 11.59 -0.04 -1.31
CA ILE A 45 12.06 0.77 -2.43
C ILE A 45 12.42 2.17 -1.92
N ALA A 46 13.59 2.68 -2.28
CA ALA A 46 14.04 4.00 -1.85
C ALA A 46 13.01 5.10 -2.16
N GLY A 47 12.66 5.89 -1.13
CA GLY A 47 11.66 6.97 -1.23
C GLY A 47 10.20 6.50 -1.12
N ALA A 48 9.93 5.21 -0.97
CA ALA A 48 8.59 4.71 -0.70
C ALA A 48 8.12 5.09 0.70
N GLN A 49 6.82 5.32 0.84
CA GLN A 49 6.14 5.51 2.13
C GLN A 49 5.31 4.27 2.43
N PHE A 50 5.24 3.86 3.69
CA PHE A 50 4.38 2.77 4.11
C PHE A 50 2.93 3.26 4.23
N ALA A 51 1.98 2.49 3.70
CA ALA A 51 0.54 2.72 3.84
C ALA A 51 -0.12 1.46 4.42
N ASP A 52 -0.61 1.58 5.64
CA ASP A 52 -1.18 0.47 6.38
C ASP A 52 -2.62 0.20 5.94
N LEU A 53 -2.92 -1.08 5.69
CA LEU A 53 -4.24 -1.49 5.19
C LEU A 53 -5.36 -1.08 6.16
N GLU A 54 -5.17 -1.26 7.46
CA GLU A 54 -6.20 -1.05 8.48
C GLU A 54 -6.28 0.40 8.92
N ARG A 55 -5.13 1.09 9.02
CA ARG A 55 -5.05 2.45 9.55
C ARG A 55 -5.24 3.53 8.49
N ASP A 56 -4.68 3.34 7.30
CA ASP A 56 -4.59 4.38 6.27
C ASP A 56 -5.51 4.12 5.08
N LEU A 57 -5.67 2.85 4.70
CA LEU A 57 -6.35 2.46 3.47
C LEU A 57 -7.77 1.92 3.69
N SER A 58 -8.22 1.84 4.95
CA SER A 58 -9.55 1.36 5.32
C SER A 58 -10.33 2.37 6.15
N GLY A 59 -11.63 2.39 5.93
CA GLY A 59 -12.59 3.13 6.74
C GLY A 59 -13.03 2.38 8.01
N PRO A 60 -13.98 2.96 8.77
CA PRO A 60 -14.49 2.34 9.99
C PRO A 60 -15.24 1.03 9.74
N LEU A 61 -14.94 0.01 10.55
CA LEU A 61 -15.65 -1.27 10.50
C LEU A 61 -16.96 -1.19 11.29
N ILE A 62 -18.09 -1.31 10.58
CA ILE A 62 -19.45 -1.31 11.16
C ILE A 62 -20.07 -2.70 10.97
N LYS A 63 -20.28 -3.40 12.08
CA LYS A 63 -20.78 -4.78 12.09
C LYS A 63 -22.12 -4.88 11.35
N GLY A 64 -22.18 -5.77 10.34
CA GLY A 64 -23.37 -6.01 9.53
C GLY A 64 -23.62 -4.97 8.43
N VAL A 65 -22.75 -3.95 8.31
CA VAL A 65 -22.87 -2.88 7.31
C VAL A 65 -21.67 -2.88 6.36
N THR A 66 -20.45 -2.97 6.89
CA THR A 66 -19.21 -2.92 6.09
C THR A 66 -18.58 -4.30 5.89
N GLY A 67 -17.67 -4.39 4.90
CA GLY A 67 -16.73 -5.50 4.77
C GLY A 67 -15.59 -5.48 5.81
N ARG A 68 -14.57 -6.32 5.61
CA ARG A 68 -13.41 -6.44 6.53
C ARG A 68 -12.45 -5.24 6.44
N HIS A 69 -12.32 -4.65 5.26
CA HIS A 69 -11.49 -3.47 4.99
C HIS A 69 -12.33 -2.52 4.11
N PRO A 70 -13.30 -1.79 4.69
CA PRO A 70 -14.14 -0.88 3.92
C PRO A 70 -13.29 0.23 3.31
N LEU A 71 -13.70 0.77 2.15
CA LEU A 71 -13.02 1.94 1.59
C LEU A 71 -13.18 3.14 2.54
N PRO A 72 -12.13 3.97 2.70
CA PRO A 72 -12.22 5.23 3.43
C PRO A 72 -13.06 6.24 2.64
N ASP A 73 -13.68 7.19 3.36
CA ASP A 73 -14.49 8.28 2.80
C ASP A 73 -13.67 9.29 1.99
#